data_AF-A0A3C1LZV1-F1
#
_entry.id   AF-A0A3C1LZV1-F1
#
_cell.length_a   1.000
_cell.length_b   1.000
_cell.length_c   1.000
_cell.angle_alpha   90.00
_cell.angle_beta   90.00
_cell.angle_gamma   90.00
#
_symmetry.space_group_name_H-M   'P 1'
#
loop_
_entity.id
_entity.type
_entity.pdbx_description
1 polymer ?
#
loop_
_entity_poly.entity_id
_entity_poly.type
_entity_poly.pdbx_seq_one_letter_code
_entity_poly.pdbx_strand_id
1 'polypeptide(L)'
;FLGCTQARANLCVEGASHFQGTFYHNPKINALLAQQRQEGDRARRTQQLRQIQAIAAADVPFIPLWQTREYAFARKSIAGLRLEPTQQLPYSPLHKS
;
A
#
# COMPACT_ATOMS: atom_id res chain seq x y z
N PHE A 1 0.56 -3.90 -3.43
CA PHE A 1 1.78 -4.54 -2.89
C PHE A 1 1.72 -6.07 -3.01
N LEU A 2 0.76 -6.77 -2.40
CA LEU A 2 0.74 -8.25 -2.39
C LEU A 2 0.10 -8.93 -3.62
N GLY A 3 -0.50 -8.17 -4.52
CA GLY A 3 -1.25 -8.72 -5.66
C GLY A 3 -0.32 -9.27 -6.75
N CYS A 4 -0.70 -10.41 -7.32
CA CYS A 4 0.00 -11.06 -8.41
C CYS A 4 -0.96 -11.37 -9.56
N THR A 5 -0.68 -10.90 -10.77
CA THR A 5 -1.52 -11.13 -11.96
C THR A 5 -1.09 -12.38 -12.72
N GLN A 6 0.21 -12.66 -12.77
CA GLN A 6 0.74 -13.90 -13.33
C GLN A 6 1.79 -14.52 -12.41
N ALA A 7 1.69 -15.84 -12.22
CA ALA A 7 2.62 -16.60 -11.39
C ALA A 7 3.21 -17.78 -12.17
N ARG A 8 4.46 -18.10 -11.87
CA ARG A 8 5.15 -19.31 -12.34
C ARG A 8 5.53 -20.13 -11.10
N ALA A 9 4.86 -21.26 -10.91
CA ALA A 9 4.89 -22.00 -9.65
C ALA A 9 4.56 -21.07 -8.45
N ASN A 10 5.45 -20.96 -7.47
CA ASN A 10 5.23 -20.18 -6.26
C ASN A 10 5.75 -18.74 -6.35
N LEU A 11 6.17 -18.29 -7.54
CA LEU A 11 6.75 -16.97 -7.75
C LEU A 11 5.86 -16.11 -8.62
N CYS A 12 5.64 -14.88 -8.19
CA CYS A 12 4.98 -13.86 -8.99
C CYS A 12 5.93 -13.33 -10.06
N VAL A 13 5.50 -13.38 -11.33
CA VAL A 13 6.26 -12.88 -12.49
C VAL A 13 5.66 -11.61 -13.08
N GLU A 14 4.39 -11.31 -12.76
CA GLU A 14 3.74 -10.06 -13.15
C GLU A 14 2.78 -9.59 -12.05
N GLY A 15 2.74 -8.28 -11.80
CA GLY A 15 1.84 -7.65 -10.84
C GLY A 15 2.57 -6.83 -9.77
N ALA A 16 1.82 -6.34 -8.79
CA ALA A 16 2.34 -5.46 -7.76
C ALA A 16 3.44 -6.12 -6.89
N SER A 17 3.30 -7.41 -6.63
CA SER A 17 4.28 -8.18 -5.84
C SER A 17 5.63 -8.29 -6.54
N HIS A 18 5.62 -8.53 -7.85
CA HIS A 18 6.80 -8.52 -8.71
C HIS A 18 7.41 -7.11 -8.83
N PHE A 19 6.58 -6.09 -9.11
CA PHE A 19 7.03 -4.69 -9.23
C PHE A 19 7.73 -4.17 -7.97
N GLN A 20 7.31 -4.62 -6.80
CA GLN A 20 7.88 -4.25 -5.50
C GLN A 20 9.05 -5.14 -5.07
N GLY A 21 9.47 -6.10 -5.90
CA GLY A 21 10.64 -6.95 -5.68
C GLY A 21 10.46 -8.07 -4.66
N THR A 22 9.23 -8.36 -4.22
CA THR A 22 8.97 -9.46 -3.27
C THR A 22 8.76 -10.80 -3.97
N PHE A 23 8.31 -10.78 -5.23
CA PHE A 23 7.96 -11.97 -6.04
C PHE A 23 6.99 -12.94 -5.34
N TYR A 24 6.34 -12.50 -4.28
CA TYR A 24 5.47 -13.29 -3.44
C TYR A 24 4.17 -13.66 -4.18
N HIS A 25 3.78 -14.92 -4.09
CA HIS A 25 2.53 -15.42 -4.65
C HIS A 25 1.80 -16.29 -3.61
N ASN A 26 0.57 -15.90 -3.29
CA ASN A 26 -0.36 -16.71 -2.52
C ASN A 26 -1.76 -16.59 -3.14
N PRO A 27 -2.32 -17.66 -3.75
CA PRO A 27 -3.61 -17.63 -4.41
C PRO A 27 -4.75 -17.14 -3.51
N LYS A 28 -4.71 -17.47 -2.21
CA LYS A 28 -5.72 -17.05 -1.23
C LYS A 28 -5.68 -15.54 -0.99
N ILE A 29 -4.49 -14.95 -0.89
CA ILE A 29 -4.36 -13.48 -0.79
C ILE A 29 -4.90 -12.83 -2.07
N ASN A 30 -4.59 -13.35 -3.25
CA ASN A 30 -5.13 -12.82 -4.51
C ASN A 30 -6.66 -12.86 -4.57
N ALA A 31 -7.28 -13.96 -4.13
CA ALA A 31 -8.73 -14.08 -4.06
C ALA A 31 -9.35 -13.07 -3.08
N LEU A 32 -8.80 -12.96 -1.86
CA LEU A 32 -9.26 -11.99 -0.86
C LEU A 32 -9.09 -10.54 -1.35
N LEU A 33 -7.99 -10.24 -2.05
CA LEU A 33 -7.74 -8.93 -2.66
C LEU A 33 -8.77 -8.60 -3.74
N ALA A 34 -9.21 -9.58 -4.52
CA ALA A 34 -10.27 -9.39 -5.51
C ALA A 34 -11.64 -9.16 -4.85
N GLN A 35 -11.97 -9.96 -3.83
CA GLN A 35 -13.23 -9.85 -3.07
C GLN A 35 -13.35 -8.49 -2.38
N GLN A 36 -12.33 -8.06 -1.62
CA GLN A 36 -12.40 -6.80 -0.88
C GLN A 36 -12.54 -5.57 -1.78
N ARG A 37 -12.02 -5.62 -3.03
CA ARG A 37 -12.19 -4.52 -4.00
C ARG A 37 -13.63 -4.35 -4.45
N GLN A 38 -14.42 -5.41 -4.41
CA GLN A 38 -15.82 -5.44 -4.83
C GLN A 38 -16.79 -5.37 -3.63
N GLU A 39 -16.28 -5.48 -2.41
CA GLU A 39 -17.09 -5.49 -1.18
C GLU A 39 -17.51 -4.07 -0.77
N GLY A 40 -18.81 -3.81 -0.85
CA GLY A 40 -19.42 -2.54 -0.45
C GLY A 40 -19.68 -2.43 1.05
N ASP A 41 -19.88 -3.55 1.75
CA ASP A 41 -20.06 -3.54 3.19
C ASP A 41 -18.73 -3.34 3.94
N ARG A 42 -18.66 -2.26 4.72
CA ARG A 42 -17.41 -1.88 5.41
C ARG A 42 -16.94 -2.96 6.39
N ALA A 43 -17.85 -3.61 7.12
CA ALA A 43 -17.47 -4.58 8.14
C ALA A 43 -16.90 -5.86 7.51
N ARG A 44 -17.55 -6.36 6.46
CA ARG A 44 -17.07 -7.49 5.65
C ARG A 44 -15.74 -7.19 4.98
N ARG A 45 -15.60 -6.00 4.38
CA ARG A 45 -14.32 -5.57 3.78
C ARG A 45 -13.20 -5.52 4.82
N THR A 46 -13.48 -5.01 6.02
CA THR A 46 -12.52 -5.01 7.13
C THR A 46 -12.12 -6.43 7.55
N GLN A 47 -13.06 -7.38 7.59
CA GLN A 47 -12.74 -8.78 7.91
C GLN A 47 -11.81 -9.40 6.86
N GLN A 48 -12.07 -9.19 5.57
CA GLN A 48 -11.22 -9.66 4.47
C GLN A 48 -9.81 -9.05 4.54
N LEU A 49 -9.72 -7.73 4.81
CA LEU A 49 -8.43 -7.05 4.98
C LEU A 49 -7.64 -7.60 6.19
N ARG A 50 -8.30 -7.90 7.30
CA ARG A 50 -7.66 -8.54 8.47
C ARG A 50 -7.13 -9.94 8.13
N GLN A 51 -7.88 -10.73 7.35
CA GLN A 51 -7.42 -12.04 6.89
C GLN A 51 -6.19 -11.92 5.98
N ILE A 52 -6.16 -10.95 5.07
CA ILE A 52 -4.97 -10.66 4.25
C ILE A 52 -3.77 -10.33 5.14
N GLN A 53 -3.95 -9.46 6.14
CA GLN A 53 -2.89 -9.09 7.08
C GLN A 53 -2.38 -10.28 7.89
N ALA A 54 -3.28 -11.16 8.36
CA ALA A 54 -2.89 -12.35 9.12
C ALA A 54 -2.05 -13.32 8.28
N ILE A 55 -2.43 -13.56 7.02
CA ILE A 55 -1.65 -14.41 6.11
C ILE A 55 -0.30 -13.75 5.81
N ALA A 56 -0.28 -12.46 5.48
CA ALA A 56 0.98 -11.75 5.21
C ALA A 56 1.92 -11.73 6.42
N ALA A 57 1.38 -11.65 7.65
CA ALA A 57 2.19 -11.72 8.86
C ALA A 57 2.81 -13.11 9.08
N ALA A 58 2.11 -14.19 8.69
CA ALA A 58 2.63 -15.55 8.76
C ALA A 58 3.66 -15.85 7.66
N ASP A 59 3.38 -15.39 6.43
CA ASP A 59 4.20 -15.69 5.25
C ASP A 59 5.42 -14.75 5.12
N VAL A 60 5.43 -13.61 5.84
CA VAL A 60 6.50 -12.60 5.89
C VAL A 60 7.03 -12.23 4.48
N PRO A 61 6.18 -11.75 3.56
CA PRO A 61 6.60 -11.38 2.20
C PRO A 61 7.51 -10.13 2.19
N PHE A 62 7.52 -9.38 3.29
CA PHE A 62 8.43 -8.28 3.57
C PHE A 62 8.67 -8.19 5.07
N ILE A 63 9.84 -7.69 5.47
CA ILE A 63 10.17 -7.39 6.86
C ILE A 63 10.02 -5.87 7.06
N PRO A 64 8.94 -5.40 7.70
CA PRO A 64 8.77 -3.97 7.94
C PRO A 64 9.77 -3.50 8.99
N LEU A 65 10.66 -2.58 8.62
CA LEU A 65 11.69 -2.04 9.53
C LEU A 65 11.22 -0.79 10.28
N TRP A 66 10.60 0.16 9.56
CA TRP A 66 10.07 1.40 10.13
C TRP A 66 8.95 1.96 9.24
N GLN A 67 8.04 2.72 9.85
CA GLN A 67 7.11 3.60 9.15
C GLN A 67 7.67 5.01 9.20
N THR A 68 7.97 5.60 8.04
CA THR A 68 8.59 6.92 7.95
C THR A 68 7.63 8.00 8.42
N ARG A 69 8.18 9.02 9.09
CA ARG A 69 7.52 10.29 9.30
C ARG A 69 8.13 11.28 8.33
N GLU A 70 7.29 11.84 7.48
CA GLU A 70 7.72 12.85 6.51
C GLU A 70 7.68 14.24 7.11
N TYR A 71 8.65 15.06 6.67
CA TYR A 71 8.77 16.45 7.05
C TYR A 71 8.96 17.28 5.79
N ALA A 72 8.25 18.40 5.72
CA ALA A 72 8.42 19.38 4.67
C ALA A 72 8.77 20.72 5.32
N PHE A 73 9.74 21.41 4.72
CA PHE A 73 10.22 22.70 5.20
C PHE A 73 10.14 23.71 4.07
N ALA A 74 9.77 24.95 4.39
CA ALA A 74 9.76 26.06 3.44
C ALA A 74 10.39 27.30 4.07
N ARG A 75 10.80 28.25 3.21
CA ARG A 75 11.25 29.57 3.66
C ARG A 75 10.08 30.30 4.35
N LYS A 76 10.41 31.21 5.27
CA LYS A 76 9.42 32.05 5.98
C LYS A 76 8.46 32.80 5.04
N SER A 77 8.92 33.12 3.82
CA SER A 77 8.15 33.84 2.80
C SER A 77 7.21 32.94 1.98
N ILE A 78 7.01 31.68 2.36
CA ILE A 78 6.19 30.71 1.64
C ILE A 78 5.07 30.22 2.55
N ALA A 79 3.83 30.38 2.09
CA ALA A 79 2.62 29.94 2.77
C ALA A 79 1.96 28.77 2.00
N GLY A 80 1.02 28.07 2.67
CA GLY A 80 0.25 26.97 2.09
C GLY A 80 0.93 25.59 2.11
N LEU A 81 2.09 25.46 2.78
CA LEU A 81 2.79 24.18 2.92
C LEU A 81 1.99 23.21 3.81
N ARG A 82 1.59 22.06 3.25
CA ARG A 82 0.94 20.96 3.99
C ARG A 82 1.29 19.62 3.36
N LEU A 83 1.60 18.63 4.19
CA LEU A 83 1.71 17.23 3.78
C LEU A 83 0.34 16.55 3.97
N GLU A 84 -0.11 15.80 2.97
CA GLU A 84 -1.32 14.99 3.08
C GLU A 84 -1.07 13.70 3.87
N PRO A 85 -2.11 13.09 4.48
CA PRO A 85 -2.00 11.76 5.10
C PRO A 85 -1.47 10.68 4.15
N THR A 86 -1.62 10.88 2.84
CA THR A 86 -1.09 10.04 1.77
C THR A 86 0.36 10.33 1.41
N GLN A 87 1.08 11.14 2.20
CA GLN A 87 2.49 11.50 1.99
C GLN A 87 2.72 12.30 0.69
N GLN A 88 1.66 12.95 0.19
CA GLN A 88 1.75 13.82 -0.98
C GLN A 88 1.99 15.27 -0.54
N LEU A 89 2.84 15.96 -1.28
CA LEU A 89 3.04 17.41 -1.17
C LEU A 89 2.27 18.12 -2.30
N PRO A 90 1.02 18.59 -2.07
CA PRO A 90 0.31 19.39 -3.05
C PRO A 90 1.03 20.73 -3.26
N TYR A 91 1.33 21.05 -4.52
CA TYR A 91 1.98 22.31 -4.90
C TYR A 91 1.00 23.46 -5.14
N SER A 92 -0.25 23.17 -5.49
CA SER A 92 -1.27 24.19 -5.78
C SER A 92 -1.54 25.21 -4.65
N PRO A 93 -1.52 24.85 -3.35
CA PRO A 93 -1.71 25.84 -2.28
C PRO A 93 -0.46 26.67 -2.00
N LEU A 94 0.71 26.32 -2.55
CA LEU A 94 1.96 27.02 -2.27
C LEU A 94 2.00 28.39 -2.95
N HIS A 95 2.28 29.42 -2.18
CA HIS A 95 2.44 30.79 -2.68
C HIS A 95 3.43 31.58 -1.83
N LYS A 96 3.96 32.67 -2.38
CA LYS A 96 4.70 33.64 -1.57
C LYS A 96 3.70 34.38 -0.68
N SER A 97 4.03 34.48 0.60
CA SER A 97 3.30 35.27 1.60
C SER A 97 3.41 36.76 1.36
#